data_AF-A0A7Y7NU26-F1
#
_entry.id   AF-A0A7Y7NU26-F1
#
_cell.length_a   1.000
_cell.length_b   1.000
_cell.length_c   1.000
_cell.angle_alpha   90.00
_cell.angle_beta   90.00
_cell.angle_gamma   90.00
#
_symmetry.space_group_name_H-M   'P 1'
#
loop_
_entity.id
_entity.type
_entity.pdbx_description
1 polymer ?
#
loop_
_entity_poly.entity_id
_entity_poly.type
_entity_poly.pdbx_seq_one_letter_code
_entity_poly.pdbx_strand_id
1 'polypeptide(L)'
;MKKKPFLHDKTPFLKLIMLGIIVLSCTIFTLMIGVLLAFPIFGSNILQSLSNLANSTSPEIIAIGKYMQIISQLGMFVIPSLIFAFLANRSIGGFFKLKVKPKTITILLSVILTIAAIPLINKMIEINSFLRLPEFMSGIENWMKASEKDAGKMTQLFLNVNTTSGLLLNLFMIAVIPAFGEEFLFRGIILRIFHEWSKNIHAAIIFSAMLFSAFHMQFYGFLPRMMMGILFGYLFYWSGTLWVPIIAHFINNAIAVVGVYLTFNGTANLNLDNLGTGSSGVMMDFVSLILVTGIILLIYIVEKNKRRIEMKEV
;
A
#
# COMPACT_ATOMS: atom_id res chain seq x y z
N MET A 1 -39.14 0.42 -10.27
CA MET A 1 -38.22 1.09 -9.31
C MET A 1 -36.90 0.33 -9.24
N LYS A 2 -35.76 1.00 -9.46
CA LYS A 2 -34.44 0.36 -9.40
C LYS A 2 -34.07 0.12 -7.92
N LYS A 3 -34.06 -1.14 -7.44
CA LYS A 3 -33.66 -1.51 -6.05
C LYS A 3 -32.34 -0.84 -5.65
N LYS A 4 -32.28 -0.17 -4.50
CA LYS A 4 -31.04 0.42 -3.99
C LYS A 4 -30.00 -0.68 -3.68
N PRO A 5 -28.69 -0.41 -3.82
CA PRO A 5 -27.63 -1.33 -3.38
C PRO A 5 -27.77 -1.67 -1.89
N PHE A 6 -27.34 -2.87 -1.49
CA PHE A 6 -27.55 -3.41 -0.14
C PHE A 6 -26.93 -2.52 0.95
N LEU A 7 -25.74 -1.98 0.72
CA LEU A 7 -25.00 -1.16 1.68
C LEU A 7 -25.37 0.34 1.63
N HIS A 8 -26.22 0.76 0.70
CA HIS A 8 -26.47 2.18 0.43
C HIS A 8 -27.01 2.93 1.66
N ASP A 9 -28.02 2.36 2.32
CA ASP A 9 -28.72 2.99 3.45
C ASP A 9 -28.20 2.51 4.82
N LYS A 10 -27.03 1.85 4.87
CA LYS A 10 -26.45 1.33 6.13
C LYS A 10 -25.56 2.37 6.81
N THR A 11 -25.51 2.33 8.14
CA THR A 11 -24.66 3.21 8.95
C THR A 11 -23.17 2.94 8.71
N PRO A 12 -22.27 3.93 8.93
CA PRO A 12 -20.83 3.75 8.82
C PRO A 12 -20.29 2.56 9.62
N PHE A 13 -20.78 2.39 10.85
CA PHE A 13 -20.38 1.29 11.73
C PHE A 13 -20.71 -0.08 11.13
N LEU A 14 -21.93 -0.24 10.61
CA LEU A 14 -22.34 -1.50 9.98
C LEU A 14 -21.56 -1.76 8.68
N LYS A 15 -21.26 -0.71 7.90
CA LYS A 15 -20.39 -0.80 6.72
C LYS A 15 -18.99 -1.31 7.09
N LEU A 16 -18.41 -0.85 8.20
CA LEU A 16 -17.11 -1.35 8.69
C LEU A 16 -17.16 -2.82 9.11
N ILE A 17 -18.18 -3.23 9.87
CA ILE A 17 -18.36 -4.65 10.26
C ILE A 17 -18.47 -5.52 9.03
N MET A 18 -19.30 -5.11 8.07
CA MET A 18 -19.48 -5.86 6.82
C MET A 18 -18.21 -5.92 5.99
N LEU A 19 -17.44 -4.82 5.93
CA LEU A 19 -16.14 -4.82 5.28
C LEU A 19 -15.20 -5.84 5.94
N GLY A 20 -15.13 -5.85 7.28
CA GLY A 20 -14.31 -6.82 8.03
C GLY A 20 -14.71 -8.27 7.74
N ILE A 21 -16.01 -8.57 7.73
CA ILE A 21 -16.51 -9.91 7.38
C ILE A 21 -16.14 -10.27 5.93
N ILE A 22 -16.36 -9.37 4.97
CA ILE A 22 -16.03 -9.60 3.56
C ILE A 22 -14.53 -9.85 3.39
N VAL A 23 -13.67 -9.02 3.99
CA VAL A 23 -12.22 -9.18 3.94
C VAL A 23 -11.79 -10.51 4.54
N LEU A 24 -12.29 -10.86 5.74
CA LEU A 24 -11.96 -12.11 6.41
C LEU A 24 -12.40 -13.34 5.59
N SER A 25 -13.65 -13.35 5.13
CA SER A 25 -14.20 -14.44 4.33
C SER A 25 -13.46 -14.60 3.00
N CYS A 26 -13.19 -13.49 2.28
CA CYS A 26 -12.44 -13.54 1.04
C CYS A 26 -11.00 -14.01 1.26
N THR A 27 -10.33 -13.54 2.31
CA THR A 27 -8.95 -13.95 2.61
C THR A 27 -8.88 -15.45 2.91
N ILE A 28 -9.74 -15.98 3.77
CA ILE A 28 -9.76 -17.41 4.10
C ILE A 28 -10.06 -18.24 2.84
N PHE A 29 -11.11 -17.88 2.11
CA PHE A 29 -11.56 -18.64 0.94
C PHE A 29 -10.50 -18.65 -0.19
N THR A 30 -9.90 -17.50 -0.47
CA THR A 30 -8.85 -17.40 -1.50
C THR A 30 -7.57 -18.10 -1.10
N LEU A 31 -7.16 -18.06 0.16
CA LEU A 31 -6.02 -18.83 0.65
C LEU A 31 -6.27 -20.34 0.52
N MET A 32 -7.45 -20.82 0.92
CA MET A 32 -7.82 -22.24 0.78
C MET A 32 -7.78 -22.68 -0.69
N ILE A 33 -8.42 -21.91 -1.59
CA ILE A 33 -8.41 -22.20 -3.02
C ILE A 33 -7.00 -22.09 -3.61
N GLY A 34 -6.21 -21.11 -3.19
CA GLY A 34 -4.84 -20.94 -3.65
C GLY A 34 -3.98 -22.15 -3.32
N VAL A 35 -4.08 -22.67 -2.09
CA VAL A 35 -3.38 -23.91 -1.71
C VAL A 35 -3.87 -25.09 -2.57
N LEU A 36 -5.18 -25.23 -2.80
CA LEU A 36 -5.74 -26.28 -3.66
C LEU A 36 -5.23 -26.20 -5.10
N LEU A 37 -5.19 -25.00 -5.67
CA LEU A 37 -4.71 -24.75 -7.04
C LEU A 37 -3.19 -24.86 -7.15
N ALA A 38 -2.45 -24.75 -6.05
CA ALA A 38 -1.01 -24.95 -6.03
C ALA A 38 -0.63 -26.44 -6.19
N PHE A 39 -1.44 -27.40 -5.73
CA PHE A 39 -1.13 -28.85 -5.81
C PHE A 39 -0.74 -29.35 -7.21
N PRO A 40 -1.51 -29.08 -8.29
CA PRO A 40 -1.13 -29.54 -9.62
C PRO A 40 0.11 -28.85 -10.18
N ILE A 41 0.52 -27.71 -9.63
CA ILE A 41 1.66 -26.91 -10.11
C ILE A 41 2.95 -27.28 -9.36
N PHE A 42 2.86 -27.46 -8.05
CA PHE A 42 4.00 -27.60 -7.13
C PHE A 42 4.04 -28.93 -6.37
N GLY A 43 3.07 -29.84 -6.60
CA GLY A 43 3.03 -31.16 -5.98
C GLY A 43 2.42 -31.19 -4.57
N SER A 44 2.50 -32.34 -3.90
CA SER A 44 1.80 -32.61 -2.63
C SER A 44 2.44 -31.99 -1.38
N ASN A 45 3.70 -31.55 -1.47
CA ASN A 45 4.49 -31.11 -0.30
C ASN A 45 4.34 -29.61 0.03
N ILE A 46 3.38 -28.92 -0.58
CA ILE A 46 3.20 -27.46 -0.47
C ILE A 46 3.12 -26.97 0.98
N LEU A 47 2.37 -27.68 1.84
CA LEU A 47 2.22 -27.28 3.25
C LEU A 47 3.57 -27.30 3.98
N GLN A 48 4.41 -28.29 3.72
CA GLN A 48 5.75 -28.39 4.28
C GLN A 48 6.72 -27.38 3.65
N SER A 49 6.57 -27.09 2.36
CA SER A 49 7.35 -26.05 1.68
C SER A 49 7.04 -24.66 2.24
N LEU A 50 5.76 -24.36 2.51
CA LEU A 50 5.32 -23.08 3.08
C LEU A 50 5.81 -22.89 4.51
N SER A 51 5.78 -23.93 5.34
CA SER A 51 6.28 -23.83 6.72
C SER A 51 7.80 -23.58 6.78
N ASN A 52 8.53 -24.03 5.76
CA ASN A 52 9.98 -23.85 5.65
C ASN A 52 10.40 -22.60 4.85
N LEU A 53 9.47 -21.82 4.32
CA LEU A 53 9.75 -20.69 3.43
C LEU A 53 10.72 -19.68 4.04
N ALA A 54 10.49 -19.32 5.30
CA ALA A 54 11.33 -18.34 5.99
C ALA A 54 12.78 -18.81 6.14
N ASN A 55 13.10 -20.10 6.03
CA ASN A 55 14.43 -20.67 6.27
C ASN A 55 15.06 -21.33 5.04
N SER A 56 14.41 -21.27 3.89
CA SER A 56 14.87 -21.91 2.67
C SER A 56 15.38 -20.92 1.64
N THR A 57 16.44 -21.30 0.92
CA THR A 57 16.92 -20.60 -0.28
C THR A 57 16.57 -21.37 -1.57
N SER A 58 15.77 -22.43 -1.47
CA SER A 58 15.35 -23.22 -2.63
C SER A 58 14.49 -22.37 -3.57
N PRO A 59 14.82 -22.28 -4.87
CA PRO A 59 14.02 -21.54 -5.85
C PRO A 59 12.56 -21.99 -5.91
N GLU A 60 12.29 -23.28 -5.72
CA GLU A 60 10.94 -23.85 -5.73
C GLU A 60 10.12 -23.34 -4.54
N ILE A 61 10.68 -23.38 -3.33
CA ILE A 61 10.01 -22.92 -2.11
C ILE A 61 9.72 -21.41 -2.22
N ILE A 62 10.68 -20.64 -2.74
CA ILE A 62 10.50 -19.20 -2.99
C ILE A 62 9.38 -18.96 -4.02
N ALA A 63 9.32 -19.75 -5.10
CA ALA A 63 8.26 -19.64 -6.10
C ALA A 63 6.86 -19.91 -5.50
N ILE A 64 6.73 -20.93 -4.65
CA ILE A 64 5.51 -21.21 -3.89
C ILE A 64 5.15 -20.01 -2.98
N GLY A 65 6.14 -19.42 -2.31
CA GLY A 65 5.96 -18.23 -1.48
C GLY A 65 5.44 -17.03 -2.28
N LYS A 66 6.02 -16.74 -3.44
CA LYS A 66 5.56 -15.66 -4.33
C LYS A 66 4.14 -15.91 -4.84
N TYR A 67 3.83 -17.15 -5.21
CA TYR A 67 2.48 -17.54 -5.61
C TYR A 67 1.47 -17.27 -4.48
N MET A 68 1.77 -17.74 -3.26
CA MET A 68 0.88 -17.53 -2.11
C MET A 68 0.76 -16.05 -1.72
N GLN A 69 1.82 -15.27 -1.89
CA GLN A 69 1.80 -13.82 -1.68
C GLN A 69 0.80 -13.13 -2.62
N ILE A 70 0.82 -13.49 -3.91
CA ILE A 70 -0.13 -12.96 -4.90
C ILE A 70 -1.57 -13.34 -4.51
N ILE A 71 -1.82 -14.60 -4.17
CA ILE A 71 -3.15 -15.07 -3.75
C ILE A 71 -3.63 -14.30 -2.51
N SER A 72 -2.77 -14.15 -1.51
CA SER A 72 -3.07 -13.44 -0.26
C SER A 72 -3.47 -11.99 -0.53
N GLN A 73 -2.71 -11.26 -1.35
CA GLN A 73 -3.01 -9.86 -1.67
C GLN A 73 -4.31 -9.70 -2.46
N LEU A 74 -4.60 -10.61 -3.41
CA LEU A 74 -5.88 -10.62 -4.13
C LEU A 74 -7.06 -10.85 -3.17
N GLY A 75 -6.90 -11.80 -2.25
CA GLY A 75 -7.89 -12.18 -1.25
C GLY A 75 -8.15 -11.13 -0.17
N MET A 76 -7.12 -10.40 0.22
CA MET A 76 -7.19 -9.40 1.29
C MET A 76 -7.61 -8.02 0.78
N PHE A 77 -7.16 -7.62 -0.42
CA PHE A 77 -7.31 -6.25 -0.88
C PHE A 77 -8.20 -6.11 -2.11
N VAL A 78 -7.95 -6.90 -3.17
CA VAL A 78 -8.61 -6.67 -4.48
C VAL A 78 -10.04 -7.20 -4.48
N ILE A 79 -10.22 -8.50 -4.27
CA ILE A 79 -11.51 -9.18 -4.31
C ILE A 79 -12.51 -8.59 -3.31
N PRO A 80 -12.18 -8.44 -2.00
CA PRO A 80 -13.14 -7.91 -1.03
C PRO A 80 -13.53 -6.46 -1.34
N SER A 81 -12.61 -5.64 -1.85
CA SER A 81 -12.92 -4.27 -2.24
C SER A 81 -13.88 -4.20 -3.42
N LEU A 82 -13.73 -5.07 -4.43
CA LEU A 82 -14.64 -5.16 -5.57
C LEU A 82 -16.03 -5.63 -5.14
N ILE A 83 -16.12 -6.64 -4.26
CA ILE A 83 -17.37 -7.13 -3.70
C ILE A 83 -18.06 -6.02 -2.90
N PHE A 84 -17.34 -5.33 -2.01
CA PHE A 84 -17.87 -4.23 -1.22
C PHE A 84 -18.41 -3.11 -2.13
N ALA A 85 -17.64 -2.72 -3.15
CA ALA A 85 -18.05 -1.69 -4.11
C ALA A 85 -19.32 -2.07 -4.87
N PHE A 86 -19.47 -3.34 -5.26
CA PHE A 86 -20.68 -3.87 -5.90
C PHE A 86 -21.89 -3.84 -4.95
N LEU A 87 -21.70 -4.15 -3.66
CA LEU A 87 -22.76 -4.09 -2.65
C LEU A 87 -23.16 -2.66 -2.26
N ALA A 88 -22.23 -1.71 -2.38
CA ALA A 88 -22.42 -0.29 -2.06
C ALA A 88 -22.91 0.56 -3.23
N ASN A 89 -22.59 0.20 -4.47
CA ASN A 89 -22.93 0.97 -5.65
C ASN A 89 -23.16 0.08 -6.88
N ARG A 90 -24.05 0.51 -7.78
CA ARG A 90 -24.35 -0.20 -9.03
C ARG A 90 -23.17 -0.21 -10.01
N SER A 91 -22.28 0.77 -9.95
CA SER A 91 -21.11 0.86 -10.82
C SER A 91 -19.84 0.86 -9.98
N ILE A 92 -19.04 -0.21 -10.08
CA ILE A 92 -17.74 -0.33 -9.40
C ILE A 92 -16.81 0.83 -9.81
N GLY A 93 -16.70 1.12 -11.11
CA GLY A 93 -15.89 2.25 -11.59
C GLY A 93 -16.42 3.62 -11.15
N GLY A 94 -17.74 3.76 -10.96
CA GLY A 94 -18.34 4.96 -10.37
C GLY A 94 -18.03 5.09 -8.88
N PHE A 95 -18.13 3.99 -8.13
CA PHE A 95 -17.76 3.92 -6.73
C PHE A 95 -16.30 4.34 -6.55
N PHE A 96 -15.36 3.71 -7.25
CA PHE A 96 -13.93 4.01 -7.14
C PHE A 96 -13.49 5.29 -7.86
N LYS A 97 -14.41 6.08 -8.43
CA LYS A 97 -14.12 7.32 -9.18
C LYS A 97 -13.08 7.12 -10.30
N LEU A 98 -13.08 5.93 -10.92
CA LEU A 98 -12.16 5.56 -12.01
C LEU A 98 -12.54 6.18 -13.35
N LYS A 99 -13.78 6.68 -13.48
CA LYS A 99 -14.26 7.39 -14.68
C LYS A 99 -13.76 8.83 -14.77
N VAL A 100 -13.33 9.42 -13.65
CA VAL A 100 -12.79 10.78 -13.60
C VAL A 100 -11.37 10.73 -14.13
N LYS A 101 -11.10 11.41 -15.25
CA LYS A 101 -9.75 11.47 -15.82
C LYS A 101 -8.85 12.38 -14.97
N PRO A 102 -7.68 11.91 -14.52
CA PRO A 102 -6.70 12.75 -13.85
C PRO A 102 -6.09 13.77 -14.81
N LYS A 103 -5.68 14.93 -14.29
CA LYS A 103 -4.89 15.88 -15.08
C LYS A 103 -3.47 15.32 -15.25
N THR A 104 -2.93 15.38 -16.46
CA THR A 104 -1.57 14.91 -16.75
C THR A 104 -0.54 15.58 -15.84
N ILE A 105 -0.66 16.89 -15.62
CA ILE A 105 0.23 17.63 -14.71
C ILE A 105 0.16 17.10 -13.28
N THR A 106 -1.01 16.72 -12.78
CA THR A 106 -1.17 16.14 -11.43
C THR A 106 -0.51 14.77 -11.33
N ILE A 107 -0.59 13.95 -12.38
CA ILE A 107 0.14 12.67 -12.44
C ILE A 107 1.65 12.93 -12.39
N LEU A 108 2.17 13.78 -13.29
CA LEU A 108 3.61 14.08 -13.36
C LEU A 108 4.13 14.62 -12.03
N LEU A 109 3.44 15.59 -11.44
CA LEU A 109 3.80 16.13 -10.13
C LEU A 109 3.75 15.06 -9.04
N SER A 110 2.77 14.14 -9.07
CA SER A 110 2.69 13.05 -8.08
C SER A 110 3.83 12.05 -8.22
N VAL A 111 4.28 11.74 -9.45
CA VAL A 111 5.45 10.90 -9.70
C VAL A 111 6.72 11.56 -9.18
N ILE A 112 6.93 12.84 -9.52
CA ILE A 112 8.10 13.61 -9.04
C ILE A 112 8.06 13.72 -7.52
N LEU A 113 6.88 13.92 -6.93
CA LEU A 113 6.68 13.99 -5.49
C LEU A 113 7.12 12.70 -4.78
N THR A 114 6.71 11.54 -5.29
CA THR A 114 7.11 10.24 -4.72
C THR A 114 8.62 10.06 -4.73
N ILE A 115 9.29 10.43 -5.83
CA ILE A 115 10.75 10.35 -5.94
C ILE A 115 11.42 11.35 -4.99
N ALA A 116 10.94 12.60 -4.98
CA ALA A 116 11.48 13.65 -4.14
C ALA A 116 11.31 13.36 -2.65
N ALA A 117 10.34 12.54 -2.25
CA ALA A 117 10.06 12.16 -0.87
C ALA A 117 11.00 11.08 -0.30
N ILE A 118 11.81 10.39 -1.12
CA ILE A 118 12.68 9.28 -0.68
C ILE A 118 13.59 9.68 0.51
N PRO A 119 14.31 10.82 0.49
CA PRO A 119 15.15 11.21 1.63
C PRO A 119 14.34 11.38 2.92
N LEU A 120 13.18 12.04 2.86
CA LEU A 120 12.30 12.18 4.03
C LEU A 120 11.75 10.84 4.52
N ILE A 121 11.44 9.91 3.60
CA ILE A 121 11.03 8.54 3.96
C ILE A 121 12.14 7.86 4.76
N ASN A 122 13.39 7.93 4.28
CA ASN A 122 14.54 7.37 4.99
C ASN A 122 14.77 8.06 6.34
N LYS A 123 14.63 9.38 6.41
CA LYS A 123 14.71 10.11 7.68
C LYS A 123 13.64 9.67 8.67
N MET A 124 12.42 9.43 8.19
CA MET A 124 11.33 8.90 9.01
C MET A 124 11.58 7.47 9.46
N ILE A 125 12.22 6.62 8.64
CA ILE A 125 12.67 5.28 9.06
C ILE A 125 13.71 5.41 10.18
N GLU A 126 14.70 6.27 10.02
CA GLU A 126 15.72 6.54 11.05
C GLU A 126 15.07 6.98 12.35
N ILE A 127 14.15 7.96 12.30
CA ILE A 127 13.42 8.43 13.48
C ILE A 127 12.63 7.29 14.13
N ASN A 128 11.93 6.49 13.34
CA ASN A 128 11.10 5.41 13.84
C ASN A 128 11.94 4.24 14.39
N SER A 129 13.22 4.13 14.00
CA SER A 129 14.17 3.14 14.55
C SER A 129 14.50 3.38 16.03
N PHE A 130 14.35 4.62 16.51
CA PHE A 130 14.53 4.99 17.90
C PHE A 130 13.34 4.62 18.79
N LEU A 131 12.29 4.03 18.23
CA LEU A 131 11.15 3.55 19.01
C LEU A 131 11.62 2.55 20.09
N ARG A 132 11.30 2.87 21.34
CA ARG A 132 11.51 2.06 22.53
C ARG A 132 10.23 2.10 23.34
N LEU A 133 9.69 0.94 23.69
CA LEU A 133 8.50 0.88 24.51
C LEU A 133 8.89 0.80 26.00
N PRO A 134 7.99 1.20 26.91
CA PRO A 134 8.20 0.99 28.33
C PRO A 134 8.42 -0.49 28.67
N GLU A 135 9.11 -0.77 29.78
CA GLU A 135 9.50 -2.13 30.18
C GLU A 135 8.32 -3.12 30.25
N PHE A 136 7.15 -2.66 30.72
CA PHE A 136 5.94 -3.47 30.79
C PHE A 136 5.40 -3.91 29.41
N MET A 137 5.85 -3.27 28.32
CA MET A 137 5.52 -3.60 26.93
C MET A 137 6.68 -4.29 26.19
N SER A 138 7.73 -4.73 26.90
CA SER A 138 8.90 -5.40 26.30
C SER A 138 8.52 -6.61 25.44
N GLY A 139 7.48 -7.36 25.80
CA GLY A 139 6.94 -8.45 24.97
C GLY A 139 6.42 -7.97 23.61
N ILE A 140 5.73 -6.82 23.58
CA ILE A 140 5.23 -6.20 22.34
C ILE A 140 6.41 -5.69 21.50
N GLU A 141 7.41 -5.06 22.13
CA GLU A 141 8.60 -4.58 21.42
C GLU A 141 9.40 -5.74 20.79
N ASN A 142 9.56 -6.84 21.52
CA ASN A 142 10.23 -8.04 21.00
C ASN A 142 9.47 -8.65 19.82
N TRP A 143 8.14 -8.70 19.91
CA TRP A 143 7.28 -9.13 18.81
C TRP A 143 7.42 -8.20 17.59
N MET A 144 7.42 -6.88 17.78
CA MET A 144 7.61 -5.90 16.70
C MET A 144 8.96 -6.09 16.00
N LYS A 145 10.04 -6.30 16.76
CA LYS A 145 11.39 -6.56 16.21
C LYS A 145 11.45 -7.88 15.43
N ALA A 146 10.81 -8.94 15.95
CA ALA A 146 10.74 -10.23 15.27
C ALA A 146 9.95 -10.11 13.95
N SER A 147 8.78 -9.48 13.99
CA SER A 147 7.97 -9.28 12.78
C SER A 147 8.67 -8.45 11.72
N GLU A 148 9.44 -7.43 12.11
CA GLU A 148 10.26 -6.62 11.19
C GLU A 148 11.36 -7.46 10.52
N LYS A 149 12.06 -8.30 11.31
CA LYS A 149 13.09 -9.21 10.82
C LYS A 149 12.53 -10.24 9.83
N ASP A 150 11.39 -10.86 10.17
CA ASP A 150 10.78 -11.90 9.34
C ASP A 150 10.26 -11.33 8.02
N ALA A 151 9.60 -10.16 8.08
CA ALA A 151 9.14 -9.46 6.88
C ALA A 151 10.32 -9.02 6.00
N GLY A 152 11.37 -8.45 6.58
CA GLY A 152 12.58 -8.07 5.85
C GLY A 152 13.26 -9.25 5.15
N LYS A 153 13.36 -10.40 5.83
CA LYS A 153 13.89 -11.65 5.24
C LYS A 153 13.02 -12.10 4.07
N MET A 154 11.69 -12.07 4.21
CA MET A 154 10.77 -12.44 3.15
C MET A 154 10.89 -11.51 1.93
N THR A 155 10.95 -10.21 2.16
CA THR A 155 11.13 -9.21 1.09
C THR A 155 12.44 -9.45 0.34
N GLN A 156 13.55 -9.71 1.03
CA GLN A 156 14.82 -10.03 0.40
C GLN A 156 14.74 -11.32 -0.44
N LEU A 157 14.16 -12.39 0.09
CA LEU A 157 13.97 -13.65 -0.64
C LEU A 157 13.15 -13.46 -1.92
N PHE A 158 12.12 -12.62 -1.89
CA PHE A 158 11.30 -12.36 -3.06
C PHE A 158 11.98 -11.45 -4.08
N LEU A 159 12.67 -10.40 -3.63
CA LEU A 159 13.29 -9.42 -4.52
C LEU A 159 14.59 -9.91 -5.17
N ASN A 160 15.25 -10.91 -4.57
CA ASN A 160 16.47 -11.49 -5.08
C ASN A 160 16.22 -12.31 -6.38
N VAL A 161 16.29 -11.63 -7.52
CA VAL A 161 16.14 -12.21 -8.87
C VAL A 161 17.16 -11.61 -9.84
N ASN A 162 17.67 -12.43 -10.75
CA ASN A 162 18.63 -12.00 -11.78
C ASN A 162 18.05 -11.97 -13.20
N THR A 163 16.81 -12.42 -13.39
CA THR A 163 16.15 -12.46 -14.71
C THR A 163 15.14 -11.33 -14.88
N THR A 164 14.94 -10.89 -16.13
CA THR A 164 13.89 -9.93 -16.48
C THR A 164 12.50 -10.45 -16.15
N SER A 165 12.24 -11.76 -16.34
CA SER A 165 10.98 -12.38 -15.97
C SER A 165 10.75 -12.34 -14.45
N GLY A 166 11.80 -12.57 -13.65
CA GLY A 166 11.76 -12.40 -12.21
C GLY A 166 11.44 -10.97 -11.79
N LEU A 167 12.05 -9.97 -12.44
CA LEU A 167 11.76 -8.56 -12.21
C LEU A 167 10.30 -8.21 -12.53
N LEU A 168 9.79 -8.65 -13.68
CA LEU A 168 8.40 -8.41 -14.08
C LEU A 168 7.40 -9.04 -13.10
N LEU A 169 7.70 -10.25 -12.61
CA LEU A 169 6.90 -10.91 -11.57
C LEU A 169 6.92 -10.11 -10.26
N ASN A 170 8.10 -9.64 -9.83
CA ASN A 170 8.23 -8.84 -8.62
C ASN A 170 7.50 -7.49 -8.74
N LEU A 171 7.58 -6.81 -9.89
CA LEU A 171 6.81 -5.60 -10.17
C LEU A 171 5.31 -5.86 -10.10
N PHE A 172 4.84 -6.94 -10.69
CA PHE A 172 3.43 -7.31 -10.63
C PHE A 172 2.97 -7.56 -9.18
N MET A 173 3.73 -8.37 -8.43
CA MET A 173 3.40 -8.80 -7.07
C MET A 173 3.56 -7.69 -6.01
N ILE A 174 4.59 -6.86 -6.09
CA ILE A 174 4.94 -5.90 -5.02
C ILE A 174 4.54 -4.47 -5.39
N ALA A 175 4.46 -4.13 -6.68
CA ALA A 175 4.07 -2.79 -7.11
C ALA A 175 2.63 -2.74 -7.63
N VAL A 176 2.27 -3.57 -8.60
CA VAL A 176 0.96 -3.46 -9.28
C VAL A 176 -0.19 -3.90 -8.36
N ILE A 177 -0.17 -5.13 -7.83
CA ILE A 177 -1.29 -5.64 -7.03
C ILE A 177 -1.54 -4.75 -5.80
N PRO A 178 -0.54 -4.39 -4.98
CA PRO A 178 -0.73 -3.48 -3.85
C PRO A 178 -1.27 -2.11 -4.27
N ALA A 179 -0.70 -1.48 -5.31
CA ALA A 179 -1.14 -0.16 -5.75
C ALA A 179 -2.60 -0.12 -6.17
N PHE A 180 -3.16 -1.20 -6.73
CA PHE A 180 -4.60 -1.27 -7.01
C PHE A 180 -5.40 -1.69 -5.78
N GLY A 181 -5.04 -2.82 -5.15
CA GLY A 181 -5.80 -3.42 -4.07
C GLY A 181 -5.88 -2.54 -2.83
N GLU A 182 -4.75 -2.04 -2.36
CA GLU A 182 -4.67 -1.24 -1.15
C GLU A 182 -5.35 0.13 -1.37
N GLU A 183 -5.19 0.77 -2.53
CA GLU A 183 -5.90 2.02 -2.81
C GLU A 183 -7.41 1.83 -2.92
N PHE A 184 -7.89 0.71 -3.46
CA PHE A 184 -9.32 0.37 -3.46
C PHE A 184 -9.85 0.21 -2.04
N LEU A 185 -9.14 -0.53 -1.18
CA LEU A 185 -9.56 -0.76 0.19
C LEU A 185 -9.49 0.51 1.04
N PHE A 186 -8.32 1.14 1.10
CA PHE A 186 -8.06 2.23 2.02
C PHE A 186 -8.69 3.55 1.54
N ARG A 187 -8.46 3.97 0.29
CA ARG A 187 -8.97 5.27 -0.21
C ARG A 187 -10.39 5.13 -0.76
N GLY A 188 -10.65 4.03 -1.45
CA GLY A 188 -11.95 3.76 -2.05
C GLY A 188 -13.05 3.44 -1.04
N ILE A 189 -12.72 2.80 0.09
CA ILE A 189 -13.71 2.33 1.08
C ILE A 189 -13.47 2.95 2.46
N ILE A 190 -12.36 2.61 3.13
CA ILE A 190 -12.14 2.93 4.55
C ILE A 190 -12.16 4.45 4.81
N LEU A 191 -11.41 5.22 4.03
CA LEU A 191 -11.38 6.69 4.11
C LEU A 191 -12.79 7.26 3.99
N ARG A 192 -13.60 6.75 3.06
CA ARG A 192 -14.96 7.24 2.86
C ARG A 192 -15.88 6.91 4.02
N ILE A 193 -15.78 5.72 4.58
CA ILE A 193 -16.58 5.34 5.76
C ILE A 193 -16.19 6.21 6.96
N PHE A 194 -14.89 6.44 7.18
CA PHE A 194 -14.45 7.35 8.23
C PHE A 194 -14.84 8.80 7.97
N HIS A 195 -14.89 9.25 6.72
CA HIS A 195 -15.40 10.57 6.38
C HIS A 195 -16.91 10.69 6.62
N GLU A 196 -17.69 9.66 6.28
CA GLU A 196 -19.12 9.58 6.54
C GLU A 196 -19.42 9.63 8.05
N TRP A 197 -18.58 8.98 8.87
CA TRP A 197 -18.69 8.93 10.32
C TRP A 197 -18.23 10.23 11.00
N SER A 198 -17.00 10.69 10.73
CA SER A 198 -16.40 11.85 11.42
C SER A 198 -16.85 13.20 10.87
N LYS A 199 -17.40 13.24 9.65
CA LYS A 199 -17.67 14.47 8.87
C LYS A 199 -16.44 15.37 8.65
N ASN A 200 -15.24 14.86 8.93
CA ASN A 200 -13.99 15.59 8.79
C ASN A 200 -13.05 14.81 7.86
N ILE A 201 -12.74 15.39 6.70
CA ILE A 201 -11.89 14.73 5.71
C ILE A 201 -10.45 14.52 6.21
N HIS A 202 -9.92 15.46 6.99
CA HIS A 202 -8.54 15.38 7.50
C HIS A 202 -8.41 14.26 8.53
N ALA A 203 -9.37 14.15 9.45
CA ALA A 203 -9.43 13.04 10.40
C ALA A 203 -9.57 11.70 9.67
N ALA A 204 -10.45 11.61 8.67
CA ALA A 204 -10.65 10.40 7.89
C ALA A 204 -9.38 9.95 7.13
N ILE A 205 -8.63 10.90 6.56
CA ILE A 205 -7.33 10.62 5.91
C ILE A 205 -6.34 10.08 6.93
N ILE A 206 -6.20 10.73 8.09
CA ILE A 206 -5.24 10.31 9.13
C ILE A 206 -5.57 8.91 9.65
N PHE A 207 -6.83 8.64 9.99
CA PHE A 207 -7.24 7.31 10.48
C PHE A 207 -7.08 6.22 9.42
N SER A 208 -7.44 6.51 8.17
CA SER A 208 -7.23 5.56 7.08
C SER A 208 -5.75 5.27 6.84
N ALA A 209 -4.88 6.28 6.94
CA ALA A 209 -3.43 6.14 6.78
C ALA A 209 -2.78 5.39 7.94
N MET A 210 -3.25 5.63 9.17
CA MET A 210 -2.82 4.89 10.36
C MET A 210 -3.16 3.41 10.22
N LEU A 211 -4.38 3.10 9.79
CA LEU A 211 -4.81 1.73 9.55
C LEU A 211 -4.01 1.07 8.43
N PHE A 212 -3.83 1.76 7.29
CA PHE A 212 -2.96 1.33 6.18
C PHE A 212 -1.56 0.92 6.66
N SER A 213 -0.94 1.74 7.50
CA SER A 213 0.37 1.44 8.06
C SER A 213 0.35 0.25 9.02
N ALA A 214 -0.65 0.18 9.91
CA ALA A 214 -0.80 -0.90 10.88
C ALA A 214 -1.02 -2.28 10.23
N PHE A 215 -1.72 -2.35 9.10
CA PHE A 215 -1.99 -3.60 8.37
C PHE A 215 -0.72 -4.33 7.91
N HIS A 216 0.42 -3.64 7.84
CA HIS A 216 1.71 -4.24 7.48
C HIS A 216 2.38 -5.00 8.63
N MET A 217 1.92 -4.81 9.88
CA MET A 217 2.48 -5.45 11.09
C MET A 217 3.98 -5.19 11.34
N GLN A 218 4.58 -4.26 10.61
CA GLN A 218 5.98 -3.85 10.70
C GLN A 218 6.05 -2.44 11.28
N PHE A 219 6.21 -2.36 12.60
CA PHE A 219 6.06 -1.08 13.29
C PHE A 219 7.29 -0.16 13.19
N TYR A 220 8.47 -0.67 12.80
CA TYR A 220 9.64 0.18 12.56
C TYR A 220 9.59 0.88 11.20
N GLY A 221 8.75 0.41 10.27
CA GLY A 221 8.35 1.17 9.08
C GLY A 221 6.98 1.87 9.21
N PHE A 222 6.42 1.99 10.42
CA PHE A 222 5.08 2.54 10.62
C PHE A 222 4.95 4.02 10.22
N LEU A 223 5.83 4.87 10.76
CA LEU A 223 5.78 6.31 10.53
C LEU A 223 5.88 6.69 9.04
N PRO A 224 6.87 6.22 8.25
CA PRO A 224 6.97 6.55 6.83
C PRO A 224 5.75 6.06 6.04
N ARG A 225 5.26 4.84 6.31
CA ARG A 225 4.04 4.31 5.66
C ARG A 225 2.80 5.12 6.00
N MET A 226 2.67 5.59 7.24
CA MET A 226 1.55 6.45 7.63
C MET A 226 1.62 7.80 6.90
N MET A 227 2.79 8.42 6.75
CA MET A 227 2.94 9.68 6.03
C MET A 227 2.65 9.55 4.53
N MET A 228 3.14 8.49 3.88
CA MET A 228 2.75 8.16 2.50
C MET A 228 1.24 7.86 2.42
N GLY A 229 0.73 7.20 3.45
CA GLY A 229 -0.69 6.99 3.72
C GLY A 229 -1.52 8.26 3.58
N ILE A 230 -1.11 9.29 4.33
CA ILE A 230 -1.72 10.62 4.35
C ILE A 230 -1.56 11.31 3.00
N LEU A 231 -0.36 11.27 2.41
CA LEU A 231 -0.07 11.87 1.11
C LEU A 231 -1.03 11.35 0.03
N PHE A 232 -1.13 10.03 -0.14
CA PHE A 232 -2.03 9.44 -1.13
C PHE A 232 -3.51 9.72 -0.83
N GLY A 233 -3.88 9.82 0.45
CA GLY A 233 -5.22 10.26 0.86
C GLY A 233 -5.55 11.68 0.37
N TYR A 234 -4.60 12.61 0.48
CA TYR A 234 -4.77 13.96 -0.07
C TYR A 234 -4.72 14.01 -1.60
N LEU A 235 -3.86 13.21 -2.25
CA LEU A 235 -3.85 13.09 -3.71
C LEU A 235 -5.20 12.62 -4.24
N PHE A 236 -5.81 11.63 -3.58
CA PHE A 236 -7.18 11.19 -3.90
C PHE A 236 -8.19 12.32 -3.69
N TYR A 237 -8.15 12.96 -2.51
CA TYR A 237 -9.10 14.00 -2.13
C TYR A 237 -9.07 15.19 -3.08
N TRP A 238 -7.88 15.65 -3.50
CA TRP A 238 -7.75 16.80 -4.39
C TRP A 238 -8.07 16.45 -5.84
N SER A 239 -7.57 15.32 -6.34
CA SER A 239 -7.75 14.95 -7.76
C SER A 239 -9.15 14.42 -8.08
N GLY A 240 -9.89 13.94 -7.08
CA GLY A 240 -11.21 13.33 -7.24
C GLY A 240 -11.20 11.99 -7.97
N THR A 241 -10.03 11.36 -8.14
CA THR A 241 -9.90 10.06 -8.81
C THR A 241 -8.85 9.19 -8.12
N LEU A 242 -9.10 7.87 -8.05
CA LEU A 242 -8.12 6.93 -7.51
C LEU A 242 -6.92 6.71 -8.44
N TRP A 243 -6.97 7.13 -9.71
CA TRP A 243 -5.84 6.95 -10.61
C TRP A 243 -4.56 7.66 -10.12
N VAL A 244 -4.68 8.84 -9.52
CA VAL A 244 -3.52 9.59 -9.02
C VAL A 244 -2.78 8.85 -7.91
N PRO A 245 -3.43 8.46 -6.78
CA PRO A 245 -2.75 7.69 -5.74
C PRO A 245 -2.33 6.29 -6.21
N ILE A 246 -3.09 5.61 -7.09
CA ILE A 246 -2.68 4.30 -7.66
C ILE A 246 -1.34 4.44 -8.40
N ILE A 247 -1.20 5.45 -9.27
CA ILE A 247 0.06 5.66 -10.01
C ILE A 247 1.19 6.04 -9.05
N ALA A 248 0.95 6.95 -8.10
CA ALA A 248 1.96 7.36 -7.13
C ALA A 248 2.46 6.19 -6.26
N HIS A 249 1.54 5.32 -5.82
CA HIS A 249 1.85 4.11 -5.04
C HIS A 249 2.60 3.08 -5.90
N PHE A 250 2.13 2.82 -7.12
CA PHE A 250 2.84 1.93 -8.05
C PHE A 250 4.29 2.39 -8.26
N ILE A 251 4.51 3.68 -8.52
CA ILE A 251 5.87 4.24 -8.70
C ILE A 251 6.70 4.07 -7.43
N ASN A 252 6.14 4.33 -6.25
CA ASN A 252 6.83 4.15 -4.97
C ASN A 252 7.39 2.72 -4.84
N ASN A 253 6.55 1.72 -5.07
CA ASN A 253 6.94 0.33 -4.90
C ASN A 253 7.82 -0.15 -6.07
N ALA A 254 7.58 0.34 -7.28
CA ALA A 254 8.39 0.02 -8.45
C ALA A 254 9.83 0.52 -8.31
N ILE A 255 10.04 1.73 -7.76
CA ILE A 255 11.38 2.26 -7.47
C ILE A 255 12.13 1.34 -6.51
N ALA A 256 11.48 0.88 -5.44
CA ALA A 256 12.08 -0.06 -4.49
C ALA A 256 12.46 -1.39 -5.16
N VAL A 257 11.53 -1.99 -5.93
CA VAL A 257 11.75 -3.27 -6.64
C VAL A 257 12.88 -3.15 -7.66
N VAL A 258 12.87 -2.11 -8.49
CA VAL A 258 13.90 -1.88 -9.52
C VAL A 258 15.24 -1.54 -8.88
N GLY A 259 15.27 -0.73 -7.83
CA GLY A 259 16.48 -0.39 -7.10
C GLY A 259 17.19 -1.64 -6.57
N VAL A 260 16.45 -2.53 -5.89
CA VAL A 260 17.01 -3.81 -5.40
C VAL A 260 17.51 -4.68 -6.55
N TYR A 261 16.75 -4.77 -7.65
CA TYR A 261 17.17 -5.54 -8.82
C TYR A 261 18.48 -5.02 -9.44
N LEU A 262 18.63 -3.71 -9.60
CA LEU A 262 19.83 -3.10 -10.18
C LEU A 262 21.05 -3.27 -9.28
N THR A 263 20.89 -3.12 -7.96
CA THR A 263 21.96 -3.32 -6.97
C THR A 263 22.38 -4.78 -6.91
N PHE A 264 21.43 -5.71 -6.86
CA PHE A 264 21.72 -7.15 -6.78
C PHE A 264 22.46 -7.67 -8.02
N ASN A 265 22.12 -7.17 -9.21
CA ASN A 265 22.75 -7.60 -10.46
C ASN A 265 24.05 -6.83 -10.80
N GLY A 266 24.52 -5.96 -9.91
CA GLY A 266 25.77 -5.21 -10.09
C GLY A 266 25.71 -4.13 -11.18
N THR A 267 24.52 -3.83 -11.72
CA THR A 267 24.33 -2.84 -12.79
C THR A 267 24.49 -1.42 -12.29
N ALA A 268 24.07 -1.15 -11.05
CA ALA A 268 24.22 0.15 -10.41
C ALA A 268 24.27 -0.01 -8.89
N ASN A 269 25.19 0.67 -8.21
CA ASN A 269 25.23 0.70 -6.74
C ASN A 269 24.29 1.81 -6.23
N LEU A 270 22.98 1.54 -6.30
CA LEU A 270 21.95 2.46 -5.83
C LEU A 270 21.71 2.22 -4.35
N ASN A 271 22.40 2.97 -3.48
CA ASN A 271 22.14 2.98 -2.03
C ASN A 271 20.91 3.81 -1.69
N LEU A 272 19.75 3.47 -2.26
CA LEU A 272 18.49 4.22 -2.08
C LEU A 272 18.09 4.29 -0.60
N ASP A 273 18.37 3.23 0.17
CA ASP A 273 18.03 3.14 1.60
C ASP A 273 18.83 4.11 2.49
N ASN A 274 19.97 4.59 2.00
CA ASN A 274 20.83 5.54 2.71
C ASN A 274 20.79 6.96 2.13
N LEU A 275 19.95 7.22 1.12
CA LEU A 275 19.77 8.58 0.60
C LEU A 275 19.17 9.46 1.71
N GLY A 276 19.85 10.56 2.04
CA GLY A 276 19.44 11.46 3.12
C GLY A 276 19.93 11.07 4.52
N THR A 277 20.71 9.99 4.68
CA THR A 277 21.27 9.61 6.00
C THR A 277 22.69 10.17 6.22
N GLY A 278 23.09 10.39 7.47
CA GLY A 278 24.43 10.91 7.85
C GLY A 278 24.59 12.45 7.83
N SER A 279 25.82 12.95 7.94
CA SER A 279 26.12 14.40 8.07
C SER A 279 25.82 15.20 6.80
N SER A 280 25.99 14.62 5.61
CA SER A 280 25.50 15.16 4.33
C SER A 280 23.99 15.00 4.15
N GLY A 281 23.36 14.13 4.96
CA GLY A 281 21.94 13.83 4.91
C GLY A 281 21.05 14.99 5.32
N VAL A 282 21.46 15.78 6.33
CA VAL A 282 20.67 16.90 6.85
C VAL A 282 20.34 17.92 5.76
N MET A 283 21.31 18.30 4.92
CA MET A 283 21.07 19.22 3.81
C MET A 283 20.11 18.62 2.77
N MET A 284 20.25 17.32 2.47
CA MET A 284 19.39 16.61 1.54
C MET A 284 17.95 16.49 2.05
N ASP A 285 17.77 16.27 3.36
CA ASP A 285 16.47 16.25 4.03
C ASP A 285 15.77 17.62 3.93
N PHE A 286 16.50 18.71 4.18
CA PHE A 286 15.96 20.06 4.03
C PHE A 286 15.57 20.38 2.58
N VAL A 287 16.41 20.03 1.61
CA VAL A 287 16.10 20.21 0.19
C VAL A 287 14.88 19.38 -0.21
N SER A 288 14.82 18.11 0.22
CA SER A 288 13.68 17.23 -0.01
C SER A 288 12.40 17.78 0.62
N LEU A 289 12.46 18.31 1.85
CA LEU A 289 11.32 18.95 2.52
C LEU A 289 10.78 20.15 1.74
N ILE A 290 11.66 21.01 1.24
CA ILE A 290 11.26 22.17 0.44
C ILE A 290 10.62 21.72 -0.87
N LEU A 291 11.23 20.76 -1.57
CA LEU A 291 10.71 20.22 -2.84
C LEU A 291 9.36 19.55 -2.65
N VAL A 292 9.24 18.63 -1.69
CA VAL A 292 8.00 17.93 -1.34
C VAL A 292 6.90 18.93 -0.99
N THR A 293 7.19 19.90 -0.11
CA THR A 293 6.22 20.93 0.27
C THR A 293 5.79 21.77 -0.95
N GLY A 294 6.75 22.21 -1.76
CA GLY A 294 6.49 22.99 -2.97
C GLY A 294 5.61 22.23 -3.96
N ILE A 295 5.91 20.97 -4.24
CA ILE A 295 5.14 20.12 -5.16
C ILE A 295 3.74 19.86 -4.62
N ILE A 296 3.58 19.59 -3.32
CA ILE A 296 2.26 19.43 -2.69
C ILE A 296 1.42 20.70 -2.86
N LEU A 297 2.00 21.88 -2.62
CA LEU A 297 1.32 23.17 -2.82
C LEU A 297 0.93 23.38 -4.29
N LEU A 298 1.80 23.02 -5.24
CA LEU A 298 1.50 23.08 -6.67
C LEU A 298 0.34 22.16 -7.05
N ILE A 299 0.34 20.90 -6.59
CA ILE A 299 -0.77 19.96 -6.81
C ILE A 299 -2.07 20.54 -6.24
N TYR A 300 -2.03 21.06 -5.02
CA TYR A 300 -3.19 21.69 -4.39
C TYR A 300 -3.71 22.88 -5.22
N ILE A 301 -2.83 23.76 -5.71
CA ILE A 301 -3.22 24.91 -6.55
C ILE A 301 -3.83 24.45 -7.87
N VAL A 302 -3.27 23.42 -8.50
CA VAL A 302 -3.78 22.85 -9.75
C VAL A 302 -5.18 22.24 -9.56
N GLU A 303 -5.43 21.59 -8.43
CA GLU A 303 -6.67 20.84 -8.19
C GLU A 303 -7.75 21.60 -7.40
N LYS A 304 -7.41 22.71 -6.69
CA LYS A 304 -8.37 23.47 -5.87
C LYS A 304 -9.62 23.95 -6.62
N ASN A 305 -9.50 24.22 -7.92
CA ASN A 305 -10.62 24.66 -8.75
C ASN A 305 -11.63 23.54 -9.03
N LYS A 306 -11.19 22.28 -9.05
CA LYS A 306 -12.04 21.09 -9.22
C LYS A 306 -12.88 20.82 -7.96
N ARG A 307 -12.32 21.11 -6.79
CA ARG A 307 -12.97 20.96 -5.46
C ARG A 307 -14.30 21.71 -5.32
N ARG A 308 -14.48 22.84 -6.00
CA ARG A 308 -15.72 23.65 -5.94
C ARG A 308 -16.94 22.98 -6.58
N ILE A 309 -16.73 21.95 -7.40
CA ILE A 309 -17.79 21.31 -8.19
C ILE A 309 -18.34 20.07 -7.46
N GLU A 310 -17.49 19.23 -6.85
CA GLU A 310 -17.93 17.93 -6.28
C GLU A 310 -18.48 18.02 -4.84
N MET A 311 -18.14 19.05 -4.05
CA MET A 311 -18.74 19.24 -2.69
C MET A 311 -20.21 19.71 -2.72
N LYS A 312 -20.80 19.87 -3.91
CA LYS A 312 -22.23 20.15 -4.08
C LYS A 312 -23.07 18.89 -4.30
N GLU A 313 -22.46 17.71 -4.45
CA GLU A 313 -23.15 16.47 -4.86
C GLU A 313 -22.94 15.27 -3.91
N VAL A 314 -22.60 15.51 -2.64
CA VAL A 314 -22.65 14.47 -1.58
C VAL A 314 -23.80 14.75 -0.64
#